data_AF-H1PTX1-F1
#
_entry.id   AF-H1PTX1-F1
#
_cell.length_a   1.000
_cell.length_b   1.000
_cell.length_c   1.000
_cell.angle_alpha   90.00
_cell.angle_beta   90.00
_cell.angle_gamma   90.00
#
_symmetry.space_group_name_H-M   'P 1'
#
loop_
_entity.id
_entity.type
_entity.pdbx_description
1 polymer ?
#
loop_
_entity_poly.entity_id
_entity_poly.type
_entity_poly.pdbx_seq_one_letter_code
_entity_poly.pdbx_strand_id
1 'polypeptide(L)'
;MKKILFLSIFLLLLSSCANVDERGFYTDGENIRKHKATNTYYDPNGYDIDNHDRDGYDPEGYDHDGYTREDYKKILKVKKK
;
A
#
# COMPACT_ATOMS: atom_id res chain seq x y z
N MET A 1 -45.20 -16.17 -5.04
CA MET A 1 -43.91 -16.90 -4.86
C MET A 1 -42.70 -16.11 -5.38
N LYS A 2 -42.62 -14.80 -5.11
CA LYS A 2 -41.44 -13.96 -5.48
C LYS A 2 -40.72 -13.36 -4.27
N LYS A 3 -41.28 -13.48 -3.05
CA LYS A 3 -40.74 -12.88 -1.82
C LYS A 3 -39.49 -13.62 -1.29
N ILE A 4 -39.34 -14.91 -1.60
CA ILE A 4 -38.20 -15.73 -1.14
C ILE A 4 -36.92 -15.43 -1.95
N LEU A 5 -37.05 -15.06 -3.23
CA LEU A 5 -35.91 -14.72 -4.09
C LEU A 5 -35.28 -13.35 -3.74
N PHE A 6 -36.04 -12.45 -3.10
CA PHE A 6 -35.51 -11.17 -2.62
C PHE A 6 -34.73 -11.32 -1.30
N LEU A 7 -35.04 -12.34 -0.49
CA LEU A 7 -34.35 -12.58 0.78
C LEU A 7 -32.93 -13.14 0.58
N SER A 8 -32.67 -13.83 -0.54
CA SER A 8 -31.34 -14.33 -0.88
C SER A 8 -30.38 -13.25 -1.40
N ILE A 9 -30.89 -12.18 -2.01
CA ILE A 9 -30.09 -11.01 -2.44
C ILE A 9 -29.66 -10.16 -1.25
N PHE A 10 -30.47 -10.11 -0.19
CA PHE A 10 -30.14 -9.37 1.03
C PHE A 10 -29.02 -10.05 1.85
N LEU A 11 -28.85 -11.37 1.72
CA LEU A 11 -27.75 -12.13 2.33
C LEU A 11 -26.39 -11.88 1.64
N LEU A 12 -26.37 -11.43 0.38
CA LEU A 12 -25.16 -11.07 -0.38
C LEU A 12 -24.59 -9.69 -0.02
N LEU A 13 -25.34 -8.90 0.75
CA LEU A 13 -24.92 -7.59 1.26
C LEU A 13 -24.21 -7.68 2.61
N LEU A 14 -24.07 -8.90 3.17
CA LEU A 14 -23.27 -9.13 4.36
C LEU A 14 -21.79 -9.03 3.98
N SER A 15 -21.31 -7.79 4.06
CA SER A 15 -20.03 -7.47 4.67
C SER A 15 -18.81 -8.14 4.03
N SER A 16 -18.36 -7.60 2.89
CA SER A 16 -16.90 -7.46 2.72
C SER A 16 -16.43 -6.45 3.76
N CYS A 17 -16.16 -6.94 4.98
CA CYS A 17 -15.38 -6.21 5.97
C CYS A 17 -13.99 -6.06 5.37
N ALA A 18 -13.68 -4.88 4.83
CA ALA A 18 -12.35 -4.60 4.34
C ALA A 18 -11.45 -4.32 5.56
N ASN A 19 -10.47 -5.18 5.81
CA ASN A 19 -9.53 -5.00 6.90
C ASN A 19 -8.49 -3.96 6.49
N VAL A 20 -8.32 -2.92 7.32
CA VAL A 20 -7.29 -1.91 7.14
C VAL A 20 -6.39 -1.87 8.37
N ASP A 21 -5.10 -1.60 8.18
CA ASP A 21 -4.16 -1.35 9.27
C ASP A 21 -4.38 0.03 9.92
N GLU A 22 -3.56 0.35 10.92
CA GLU A 22 -3.61 1.63 11.64
C GLU A 22 -3.31 2.86 10.78
N ARG A 23 -2.60 2.67 9.65
CA ARG A 23 -2.30 3.73 8.67
C ARG A 23 -3.34 3.79 7.55
N GLY A 24 -4.32 2.89 7.53
CA GLY A 24 -5.41 2.87 6.56
C GLY A 24 -5.12 2.07 5.28
N PHE A 25 -4.10 1.21 5.26
CA PHE A 25 -3.85 0.29 4.15
C PHE A 25 -4.68 -0.97 4.28
N TYR A 26 -5.28 -1.42 3.18
CA TYR A 26 -5.96 -2.72 3.16
C TYR A 26 -4.95 -3.86 3.35
N THR A 27 -5.21 -4.73 4.33
CA THR A 27 -4.34 -5.87 4.66
C THR A 27 -4.78 -7.16 3.95
N ASP A 28 -5.97 -7.16 3.36
CA ASP A 28 -6.51 -8.28 2.59
C ASP A 28 -7.43 -7.82 1.44
N GLY A 29 -7.94 -8.80 0.69
CA GLY A 29 -8.89 -8.59 -0.40
C GLY A 29 -8.27 -8.03 -1.69
N GLU A 30 -9.14 -7.61 -2.62
CA GLU A 30 -8.71 -7.10 -3.94
C GLU A 30 -7.96 -5.77 -3.86
N ASN A 31 -8.16 -5.00 -2.78
CA ASN A 31 -7.49 -3.72 -2.56
C ASN A 31 -6.22 -3.85 -1.72
N ILE A 32 -5.70 -5.06 -1.49
CA ILE A 32 -4.52 -5.29 -0.64
C ILE A 32 -3.37 -4.31 -0.96
N ARG A 33 -2.72 -3.82 0.10
CA ARG A 33 -1.66 -2.78 0.09
C ARG A 33 -2.09 -1.39 -0.40
N LYS A 34 -3.34 -1.20 -0.82
CA LYS A 34 -3.85 0.12 -1.21
C LYS A 34 -4.28 0.89 0.02
N HIS A 35 -3.97 2.17 0.08
CA HIS A 35 -4.41 3.08 1.12
C HIS A 35 -5.84 3.57 0.84
N LYS A 36 -6.72 3.41 1.85
CA LYS A 36 -8.16 3.65 1.74
C LYS A 36 -8.52 5.07 1.33
N ALA A 37 -7.84 6.09 1.87
CA ALA A 37 -8.24 7.49 1.63
C ALA A 37 -7.64 8.08 0.35
N THR A 38 -6.42 7.69 -0.01
CA THR A 38 -5.76 8.17 -1.24
C THR A 38 -6.16 7.33 -2.45
N ASN A 39 -6.69 6.11 -2.24
CA ASN A 39 -6.96 5.14 -3.29
C ASN A 39 -5.71 4.89 -4.17
N THR A 40 -4.53 4.93 -3.55
CA THR A 40 -3.22 4.59 -4.16
C THR A 40 -2.47 3.62 -3.26
N TYR A 41 -1.28 3.16 -3.64
CA TYR A 41 -0.41 2.35 -2.76
C TYR A 41 0.36 3.17 -1.72
N TYR A 42 0.07 4.47 -1.61
CA TYR A 42 0.77 5.39 -0.74
C TYR A 42 -0.21 6.11 0.19
N ASP A 43 0.20 6.32 1.44
CA ASP A 43 -0.51 7.16 2.40
C ASP A 43 -0.45 8.65 1.97
N PRO A 44 -1.10 9.57 2.70
CA PRO A 44 -1.05 11.00 2.39
C PRO A 44 0.34 11.63 2.50
N ASN A 45 1.25 10.99 3.25
CA ASN A 45 2.64 11.43 3.39
C ASN A 45 3.52 10.92 2.23
N GLY A 46 3.01 10.00 1.40
CA GLY A 46 3.70 9.46 0.24
C GLY A 46 4.46 8.16 0.49
N TYR A 47 4.21 7.48 1.61
CA TYR A 47 4.85 6.22 1.98
C TYR A 47 3.89 5.04 1.79
N ASP A 48 4.42 3.88 1.42
CA ASP A 48 3.64 2.66 1.24
C ASP A 48 3.44 1.88 2.55
N ILE A 49 2.80 0.70 2.45
CA ILE A 49 2.56 -0.18 3.59
C ILE A 49 3.86 -0.73 4.20
N ASP A 50 4.99 -0.71 3.50
CA ASP A 50 6.28 -1.11 4.05
C ASP A 50 7.07 0.12 4.56
N ASN A 51 6.45 1.30 4.58
CA ASN A 51 7.03 2.58 5.01
C ASN A 51 8.10 3.15 4.06
N HIS A 52 7.98 2.89 2.75
CA HIS A 52 8.90 3.40 1.73
C HIS A 52 8.21 4.38 0.79
N ASP A 53 8.93 5.41 0.36
CA ASP A 53 8.48 6.39 -0.62
C ASP A 53 8.35 5.77 -2.03
N ARG A 54 7.95 6.58 -3.01
CA ARG A 54 7.82 6.14 -4.42
C ARG A 54 9.13 5.66 -5.06
N ASP A 55 10.26 6.06 -4.50
CA ASP A 55 11.58 5.67 -5.00
C ASP A 55 12.19 4.52 -4.18
N GLY A 56 11.46 3.98 -3.19
CA GLY A 56 11.87 2.86 -2.37
C GLY A 56 12.72 3.24 -1.14
N TYR A 57 12.61 4.47 -0.63
CA TYR A 57 13.36 4.92 0.56
C TYR A 57 12.45 5.13 1.76
N ASP A 58 12.91 4.74 2.93
CA ASP A 58 12.26 5.04 4.21
C ASP A 58 12.28 6.55 4.53
N PRO A 59 11.59 7.01 5.59
CA PRO A 59 11.61 8.42 6.01
C PRO A 59 13.01 8.94 6.36
N GLU A 60 13.92 8.06 6.76
CA GLU A 60 15.32 8.35 7.06
C GLU A 60 16.21 8.46 5.80
N GLY A 61 15.70 8.05 4.63
CA GLY A 61 16.36 8.14 3.33
C GLY A 61 17.21 6.91 2.95
N TYR A 62 16.95 5.76 3.57
CA TYR A 62 17.58 4.48 3.27
C TYR A 62 16.64 3.57 2.48
N ASP A 63 17.20 2.82 1.54
CA ASP A 63 16.45 1.76 0.85
C ASP A 63 16.41 0.45 1.65
N HIS A 64 15.77 -0.57 1.09
CA HIS A 64 15.69 -1.91 1.68
C HIS A 64 17.05 -2.58 1.97
N ASP A 65 18.11 -2.17 1.28
CA ASP A 65 19.46 -2.69 1.43
C ASP A 65 20.32 -1.82 2.38
N GLY A 66 19.75 -0.74 2.93
CA GLY A 66 20.43 0.19 3.83
C GLY A 66 21.30 1.23 3.12
N TYR A 67 21.11 1.46 1.83
CA TYR A 67 21.83 2.47 1.06
C TYR A 67 21.04 3.76 0.90
N THR A 68 21.74 4.89 0.96
CA THR A 68 21.16 6.19 0.63
C THR A 68 21.29 6.50 -0.86
N ARG A 69 20.51 7.47 -1.33
CA ARG A 69 20.68 8.07 -2.67
C ARG A 69 22.10 8.57 -2.92
N GLU A 70 22.79 9.06 -1.88
CA GLU A 70 24.17 9.51 -1.99
C GLU A 70 25.16 8.37 -2.17
N ASP A 71 24.90 7.20 -1.58
CA ASP A 71 25.76 6.03 -1.76
C ASP A 71 25.70 5.51 -3.20
N TYR A 72 24.51 5.48 -3.80
CA TYR A 72 24.35 5.21 -5.23
C TYR A 72 25.10 6.22 -6.10
N LYS A 73 25.03 7.52 -5.79
CA LYS A 73 25.79 8.55 -6.52
C LYS A 73 27.31 8.31 -6.43
N LYS A 74 27.84 7.92 -5.26
CA LYS A 74 29.26 7.58 -5.09
C LYS A 74 29.65 6.37 -5.93
N ILE A 75 28.87 5.28 -5.89
CA ILE A 75 29.11 4.06 -6.67
C ILE A 75 29.13 4.37 -8.18
N LEU A 76 28.15 5.13 -8.66
CA LEU A 76 28.06 5.52 -10.07
C LEU A 76 29.24 6.41 -10.51
N LYS A 77 29.74 7.28 -9.64
CA LYS A 77 30.94 8.08 -9.92
C LYS A 77 32.20 7.22 -10.02
N VAL A 78 32.32 6.18 -9.18
CA VAL A 78 33.45 5.24 -9.23
C VAL A 78 33.40 4.43 -10.52
N LYS A 79 32.24 3.90 -10.92
CA LYS A 79 32.07 3.12 -12.16
C LYS A 79 32.34 3.90 -13.45
N LYS A 80 32.29 5.24 -13.40
CA LYS A 80 32.55 6.13 -14.54
C LYS A 80 34.02 6.52 -14.67
N LYS A 81 34.88 6.14 -13.72
CA LYS A 81 36.33 6.29 -13.78
C LYS A 81 36.97 4.98 -14.23
#